data_AF-A0A969UAF8-F1
#
_entry.id   AF-A0A969UAF8-F1
#
_cell.length_a   1.000
_cell.length_b   1.000
_cell.length_c   1.000
_cell.angle_alpha   90.00
_cell.angle_beta   90.00
_cell.angle_gamma   90.00
#
_symmetry.space_group_name_H-M   'P 1'
#
loop_
_entity.id
_entity.type
_entity.pdbx_description
1 polymer ?
#
loop_
_entity_poly.entity_id
_entity_poly.type
_entity_poly.pdbx_seq_one_letter_code
_entity_poly.pdbx_strand_id
1 'polypeptide(L)'
;MLIQLTDSDLSKMPNVLRKDLLGWLQSMDLDSSLLAQQGDLSLMVMDIAKMEYSNDLDLENHLAFELEDQDKSDCSQIRLSQLFDGGLTRSGMLVRVRLKRERAKKIGRDYINSLTISPRGTVAYGGEEFDKPSPLATKLNGSPANGWEYLEVKREGEWMRLEILRQQLRQAL
;
A
#
# COMPACT_ATOMS: atom_id res chain seq x y z
N MET A 1 -25.83 -0.74 -23.49
CA MET A 1 -24.68 -0.76 -24.43
C MET A 1 -23.66 -1.72 -23.84
N LEU A 2 -23.50 -2.93 -24.39
CA LEU A 2 -22.41 -3.83 -24.00
C LEU A 2 -21.21 -3.50 -24.88
N ILE A 3 -20.07 -3.16 -24.26
CA ILE A 3 -18.80 -2.99 -24.96
C ILE A 3 -18.17 -4.37 -25.01
N GLN A 4 -18.09 -4.96 -26.21
CA GLN A 4 -17.37 -6.21 -26.44
C GLN A 4 -15.94 -5.86 -26.81
N LEU A 5 -14.99 -6.22 -25.96
CA LEU A 5 -13.56 -6.11 -26.24
C LEU A 5 -13.12 -7.36 -27.00
N THR A 6 -12.44 -7.17 -28.13
CA THR A 6 -11.86 -8.29 -28.89
C THR A 6 -10.41 -8.53 -28.46
N ASP A 7 -9.87 -9.72 -28.73
CA ASP A 7 -8.47 -10.05 -28.41
C ASP A 7 -7.47 -9.08 -29.07
N SER A 8 -7.84 -8.49 -30.21
CA SER A 8 -7.04 -7.47 -30.89
C SER A 8 -6.96 -6.17 -30.08
N ASP A 9 -8.03 -5.79 -29.38
CA ASP A 9 -8.07 -4.60 -28.52
C ASP A 9 -7.25 -4.81 -27.25
N LEU A 10 -7.32 -6.03 -26.68
CA LEU A 10 -6.48 -6.42 -25.55
C LEU A 10 -5.00 -6.36 -25.92
N SER A 11 -4.63 -6.80 -27.12
CA SER A 11 -3.23 -6.84 -27.60
C SER A 11 -2.59 -5.44 -27.71
N LYS A 12 -3.38 -4.42 -28.03
CA LYS A 12 -2.95 -3.01 -28.18
C LYS A 12 -2.94 -2.25 -26.85
N MET A 13 -3.51 -2.83 -25.80
CA MET A 13 -3.62 -2.19 -24.50
C MET A 13 -2.27 -2.16 -23.77
N PRO A 14 -1.89 -1.04 -23.13
CA PRO A 14 -0.70 -0.97 -22.28
C PRO A 14 -0.72 -2.06 -21.20
N ASN A 15 0.43 -2.66 -20.92
CA ASN A 15 0.54 -3.82 -20.02
C ASN A 15 0.00 -3.57 -18.60
N VAL A 16 0.04 -2.32 -18.13
CA VAL A 16 -0.51 -1.93 -16.82
C VAL A 16 -2.04 -2.06 -16.84
N LEU A 17 -2.69 -1.46 -17.85
CA LEU A 17 -4.15 -1.54 -18.02
C LEU A 17 -4.64 -2.96 -18.28
N ARG A 18 -3.87 -3.78 -19.02
CA ARG A 18 -4.23 -5.18 -19.23
C ARG A 18 -4.23 -5.97 -17.92
N LYS A 19 -3.23 -5.74 -17.05
CA LYS A 19 -3.15 -6.40 -15.74
C LYS A 19 -4.28 -5.96 -14.82
N ASP A 20 -4.60 -4.66 -14.80
CA ASP A 20 -5.68 -4.13 -13.98
C ASP A 20 -7.05 -4.64 -14.45
N LEU A 21 -7.27 -4.73 -15.77
CA LEU A 21 -8.50 -5.27 -16.34
C LEU A 21 -8.67 -6.77 -16.09
N LEU A 22 -7.59 -7.55 -16.21
CA LEU A 22 -7.62 -8.99 -15.90
C LEU A 22 -7.82 -9.24 -14.40
N GLY A 23 -7.17 -8.44 -13.55
CA GLY A 23 -7.38 -8.49 -12.10
C GLY A 23 -8.81 -8.12 -11.72
N TRP A 24 -9.38 -7.11 -12.39
CA TRP A 24 -10.78 -6.72 -12.20
C TRP A 24 -11.75 -7.83 -12.64
N LEU A 25 -11.52 -8.47 -13.80
CA LEU A 25 -12.32 -9.61 -14.26
C LEU A 25 -12.24 -10.81 -13.32
N GLN A 26 -11.08 -11.07 -12.71
CA GLN A 26 -10.90 -12.12 -11.71
C GLN A 26 -11.57 -11.78 -10.37
N SER A 27 -11.66 -10.50 -10.03
CA SER A 27 -12.34 -10.01 -8.83
C SER A 27 -13.86 -9.89 -9.00
N MET A 28 -14.35 -9.89 -10.24
CA MET A 28 -15.75 -10.11 -10.51
C MET A 28 -16.03 -11.60 -10.31
N ASP A 29 -16.36 -11.94 -9.07
CA ASP A 29 -17.13 -13.13 -8.75
C ASP A 29 -18.46 -12.99 -9.52
N LEU A 30 -18.50 -13.54 -10.73
CA LEU A 30 -19.71 -13.67 -11.50
C LEU A 30 -20.61 -14.59 -10.67
N ASP A 31 -21.53 -13.96 -9.94
CA ASP A 31 -22.75 -14.58 -9.44
C ASP A 31 -23.19 -15.62 -10.47
N SER A 32 -23.12 -16.88 -10.07
CA SER A 32 -23.24 -18.05 -10.94
C SER A 32 -24.68 -18.26 -11.44
N SER A 33 -25.46 -17.18 -11.55
CA SER A 33 -26.86 -17.18 -11.96
C SER A 33 -27.09 -16.64 -13.38
N LEU A 34 -26.05 -16.19 -14.10
CA LEU A 34 -26.19 -15.64 -15.46
C LEU A 34 -25.35 -16.33 -16.56
N LEU A 35 -24.79 -17.52 -16.28
CA LEU A 35 -24.10 -18.36 -17.27
C LEU A 35 -24.79 -19.71 -17.48
N ALA A 36 -26.13 -19.71 -17.47
CA ALA A 36 -26.94 -20.78 -18.04
C ALA A 36 -27.34 -20.45 -19.48
N GLN A 37 -26.36 -20.21 -20.35
CA GLN A 37 -26.48 -20.43 -21.79
C GLN A 37 -25.09 -20.33 -22.43
N GLN A 38 -24.61 -21.46 -22.96
CA GLN A 38 -23.36 -21.66 -23.70
C GLN A 38 -22.12 -21.51 -22.82
N GLY A 39 -21.48 -22.57 -22.33
CA GLY A 39 -21.15 -23.81 -23.00
C GLY A 39 -19.64 -23.95 -22.92
N ASP A 40 -19.19 -24.86 -22.05
CA ASP A 40 -17.88 -25.49 -22.07
C ASP A 40 -16.66 -24.66 -21.58
N LEU A 41 -16.27 -24.93 -20.33
CA LEU A 41 -14.90 -25.25 -19.90
C LEU A 41 -14.89 -25.42 -18.37
N SER A 42 -15.60 -26.46 -17.93
CA SER A 42 -15.45 -27.03 -16.59
C SER A 42 -14.39 -28.11 -16.69
N LEU A 43 -13.18 -27.86 -16.18
CA LEU A 43 -12.25 -28.91 -15.74
C LEU A 43 -11.08 -28.29 -14.98
N MET A 44 -10.82 -28.88 -13.81
CA MET A 44 -9.73 -28.60 -12.86
C MET A 44 -10.01 -27.57 -11.76
N VAL A 45 -11.05 -27.82 -10.96
CA VAL A 45 -11.01 -27.51 -9.52
C VAL A 45 -11.45 -28.75 -8.75
N MET A 46 -10.51 -29.65 -8.47
CA MET A 46 -10.56 -30.58 -7.33
C MET A 46 -9.13 -30.98 -6.96
N ASP A 47 -8.95 -31.33 -5.69
CA ASP A 47 -7.81 -32.03 -5.10
C ASP A 47 -6.68 -31.16 -4.52
N ILE A 48 -6.82 -30.78 -3.23
CA ILE A 48 -6.28 -31.55 -2.09
C ILE A 48 -6.50 -30.72 -0.82
N ALA A 49 -7.57 -31.03 -0.09
CA ALA A 49 -7.65 -30.81 1.34
C ALA A 49 -7.16 -32.08 2.04
N LYS A 50 -6.38 -31.90 3.12
CA LYS A 50 -5.96 -32.83 4.18
C LYS A 50 -4.45 -33.01 4.28
N MET A 51 -3.86 -32.34 5.27
CA MET A 51 -2.87 -33.00 6.11
C MET A 51 -2.86 -32.35 7.49
N GLU A 52 -3.41 -33.08 8.46
CA GLU A 52 -3.19 -32.89 9.89
C GLU A 52 -1.72 -33.21 10.20
N TYR A 53 -1.06 -32.34 10.96
CA TYR A 53 0.07 -32.73 11.81
C TYR A 53 0.01 -31.91 13.09
N SER A 54 -0.41 -32.57 14.17
CA SER A 54 -0.14 -32.13 15.53
C SER A 54 1.36 -32.10 15.76
N ASN A 55 1.86 -31.02 16.35
CA ASN A 55 3.07 -31.04 17.18
C ASN A 55 2.96 -29.87 18.16
N ASP A 56 2.65 -30.23 19.41
CA ASP A 56 2.96 -29.43 20.59
C ASP A 56 4.47 -29.24 20.67
N LEU A 57 4.92 -27.98 20.71
CA LEU A 57 6.16 -27.61 21.38
C LEU A 57 6.14 -26.11 21.66
N ASP A 58 6.01 -25.83 22.96
CA ASP A 58 6.26 -24.54 23.59
C ASP A 58 7.56 -23.90 23.09
N LEU A 59 7.47 -22.67 22.60
CA LEU A 59 8.55 -21.71 22.79
C LEU A 59 8.04 -20.28 22.73
N GLU A 60 7.94 -19.69 23.91
CA GLU A 60 7.87 -18.25 24.14
C GLU A 60 8.93 -17.54 23.30
N ASN A 61 8.50 -16.67 22.39
CA ASN A 61 9.26 -15.48 22.02
C ASN A 61 8.32 -14.41 21.49
N HIS A 62 8.01 -13.48 22.38
CA HIS A 62 7.33 -12.22 22.11
C HIS A 62 8.07 -11.38 21.04
N LEU A 63 7.69 -11.50 19.78
CA LEU A 63 7.81 -10.43 18.79
C LEU A 63 6.58 -10.49 17.88
N ALA A 64 5.52 -9.81 18.31
CA ALA A 64 4.32 -9.58 17.51
C ALA A 64 4.67 -8.76 16.26
N PHE A 65 4.89 -9.45 15.15
CA PHE A 65 4.83 -8.91 13.80
C PHE A 65 3.50 -9.39 13.22
N GLU A 66 2.41 -8.73 13.60
CA GLU A 66 1.11 -8.91 12.96
C GLU A 66 1.17 -8.25 11.59
N LEU A 67 1.55 -9.07 10.61
CA LEU A 67 1.07 -8.98 9.23
C LEU A 67 -0.37 -9.50 9.24
N GLU A 68 -1.34 -8.62 9.45
CA GLU A 68 -2.74 -8.84 9.06
C GLU A 68 -3.53 -7.53 9.25
N ASP A 69 -3.96 -6.94 8.14
CA ASP A 69 -5.23 -6.21 8.04
C ASP A 69 -5.48 -5.93 6.55
N GLN A 70 -5.92 -7.00 5.90
CA GLN A 70 -6.66 -6.97 4.64
C GLN A 70 -8.14 -6.77 5.02
N ASP A 71 -8.77 -5.78 4.38
CA ASP A 71 -10.21 -5.52 4.35
C ASP A 71 -10.92 -5.20 5.67
N LYS A 72 -10.77 -3.94 6.11
CA LYS A 72 -11.84 -3.22 6.80
C LYS A 72 -12.03 -1.85 6.17
N SER A 73 -13.18 -1.70 5.52
CA SER A 73 -13.77 -0.47 5.05
C SER A 73 -13.61 0.64 6.08
N ASP A 74 -12.87 1.69 5.76
CA ASP A 74 -13.00 3.00 6.39
C ASP A 74 -12.24 4.05 5.59
N CYS A 75 -12.94 5.10 5.15
CA CYS A 75 -12.33 6.35 4.66
C CYS A 75 -11.49 7.09 5.73
N SER A 76 -11.09 6.43 6.82
CA SER A 76 -10.36 6.99 7.95
C SER A 76 -8.82 6.88 7.79
N GLN A 77 -8.33 5.83 7.11
CA GLN A 77 -6.90 5.59 6.90
C GLN A 77 -6.45 6.04 5.51
N ILE A 78 -6.23 7.35 5.36
CA ILE A 78 -5.63 7.90 4.12
C ILE A 78 -4.25 7.27 3.89
N ARG A 79 -3.94 6.84 2.67
CA ARG A 79 -2.66 6.24 2.28
C ARG A 79 -1.74 7.26 1.60
N LEU A 80 -0.43 7.00 1.55
CA LEU A 80 0.51 7.88 0.83
C LEU A 80 0.23 7.88 -0.67
N SER A 81 -0.10 6.71 -1.24
CA SER A 81 -0.63 6.57 -2.60
C SER A 81 -1.81 7.51 -2.88
N GLN A 82 -2.75 7.69 -1.95
CA GLN A 82 -3.88 8.60 -2.16
C GLN A 82 -3.47 10.10 -2.18
N LEU A 83 -2.44 10.49 -1.44
CA LEU A 83 -1.88 11.85 -1.54
C LEU A 83 -1.17 12.05 -2.88
N PHE A 84 -0.61 10.98 -3.44
CA PHE A 84 0.03 10.98 -4.75
C PHE A 84 -1.01 11.07 -5.86
N ASP A 85 -2.06 10.26 -5.80
CA ASP A 85 -3.19 10.28 -6.74
C ASP A 85 -3.95 11.61 -6.69
N GLY A 86 -4.10 12.19 -5.50
CA GLY A 86 -4.65 13.53 -5.30
C GLY A 86 -3.74 14.67 -5.78
N GLY A 87 -2.56 14.37 -6.33
CA GLY A 87 -1.61 15.35 -6.84
C GLY A 87 -0.94 16.23 -5.77
N LEU A 88 -1.15 15.94 -4.49
CA LEU A 88 -0.56 16.65 -3.36
C LEU A 88 0.93 16.32 -3.19
N THR A 89 1.32 15.12 -3.63
CA THR A 89 2.71 14.67 -3.68
C THR A 89 3.09 14.21 -5.09
N ARG A 90 4.39 14.26 -5.42
CA ARG A 90 4.92 13.88 -6.74
C ARG A 90 6.12 12.96 -6.59
N SER A 91 6.36 12.15 -7.61
CA SER A 91 7.54 11.28 -7.65
C SER A 91 8.81 12.12 -7.60
N GLY A 92 9.80 11.65 -6.83
CA GLY A 92 11.06 12.36 -6.63
C GLY A 92 10.99 13.53 -5.64
N MET A 93 9.83 13.80 -5.02
CA MET A 93 9.78 14.73 -3.89
C MET A 93 10.63 14.21 -2.73
N LEU A 94 11.41 15.12 -2.15
CA LEU A 94 12.22 14.83 -0.97
C LEU A 94 11.32 14.68 0.25
N VAL A 95 11.56 13.61 1.00
CA VAL A 95 10.89 13.33 2.26
C VAL A 95 11.95 13.36 3.34
N ARG A 96 11.59 13.91 4.49
CA ARG A 96 12.40 13.78 5.70
C ARG A 96 11.55 13.27 6.84
N VAL A 97 12.19 12.52 7.73
CA VAL A 97 11.55 11.99 8.93
C VAL A 97 12.25 12.59 10.13
N ARG A 98 11.47 13.23 11.00
CA ARG A 98 11.92 13.71 12.30
C ARG A 98 12.20 12.52 13.21
N LEU A 99 13.32 12.61 13.94
CA LEU A 99 13.70 11.62 14.92
C LEU A 99 13.25 12.03 16.31
N LYS A 100 12.85 11.03 17.11
CA LYS A 100 12.63 11.21 18.55
C LYS A 100 13.94 11.61 19.22
N ARG A 101 13.84 12.38 20.31
CA ARG A 101 14.99 12.93 21.03
C ARG A 101 16.06 11.89 21.37
N GLU A 102 15.67 10.70 21.79
CA GLU A 102 16.60 9.62 22.14
C GLU A 102 17.38 9.11 20.93
N ARG A 103 16.67 8.88 19.82
CA ARG A 103 17.28 8.45 18.56
C ARG A 103 18.14 9.53 17.94
N ALA A 104 17.68 10.78 18.00
CA ALA A 104 18.42 11.94 17.53
C ALA A 104 19.73 12.15 18.29
N LYS A 105 19.71 12.01 19.62
CA LYS A 105 20.94 12.03 20.45
C LYS A 105 21.91 10.92 20.07
N LYS A 106 21.42 9.71 19.79
CA LYS A 106 22.25 8.55 19.42
C LYS A 106 22.90 8.71 18.04
N ILE A 107 22.19 9.28 17.08
CA ILE A 107 22.65 9.46 15.69
C ILE A 107 23.38 10.82 15.49
N GLY A 108 23.18 11.78 16.40
CA GLY A 108 23.71 13.14 16.28
C GLY A 108 22.99 13.98 15.23
N ARG A 109 21.76 13.62 14.85
CA ARG A 109 20.94 14.31 13.83
C ARG A 109 19.47 14.27 14.21
N ASP A 110 18.74 15.34 13.95
CA ASP A 110 17.30 15.42 14.26
C ASP A 110 16.39 14.87 13.15
N TYR A 111 16.92 14.73 11.93
CA TYR A 111 16.15 14.32 10.76
C TYR A 111 16.91 13.30 9.90
N ILE A 112 16.16 12.43 9.24
CA ILE A 112 16.62 11.56 8.16
C ILE A 112 16.11 12.16 6.85
N ASN A 113 17.01 12.71 6.04
CA ASN A 113 16.69 13.44 4.80
C ASN A 113 16.88 12.60 3.52
N SER A 114 17.24 11.32 3.65
CA SER A 114 17.61 10.46 2.52
C SER A 114 16.42 9.70 1.91
N LEU A 115 15.21 10.24 2.04
CA LEU A 115 13.98 9.59 1.60
C LEU A 115 13.38 10.34 0.41
N THR A 116 12.79 9.59 -0.51
CA THR A 116 12.12 10.11 -1.70
C THR A 116 10.82 9.38 -1.96
N ILE A 117 9.85 10.07 -2.54
CA ILE A 117 8.59 9.45 -2.98
C ILE A 117 8.84 8.69 -4.28
N SER A 118 8.47 7.41 -4.29
CA SER A 118 8.53 6.52 -5.44
C SER A 118 7.54 6.93 -6.53
N PRO A 119 7.68 6.43 -7.76
CA PRO A 119 6.67 6.63 -8.81
C PRO A 119 5.29 6.04 -8.48
N ARG A 120 5.19 5.20 -7.44
CA ARG A 120 3.95 4.56 -6.98
C ARG A 120 3.28 5.35 -5.85
N GLY A 121 3.84 6.49 -5.46
CA GLY A 121 3.35 7.26 -4.30
C GLY A 121 3.76 6.69 -2.94
N THR A 122 4.61 5.66 -2.91
CA THR A 122 5.15 5.06 -1.67
C THR A 122 6.51 5.66 -1.32
N VAL A 123 6.99 5.45 -0.09
CA VAL A 123 8.36 5.84 0.30
C VAL A 123 9.21 4.60 0.46
N ALA A 124 10.32 4.52 -0.26
CA ALA A 124 11.25 3.39 -0.15
C ALA A 124 12.33 3.69 0.90
N TYR A 125 12.56 2.74 1.83
CA TYR A 125 13.65 2.82 2.80
C TYR A 125 14.19 1.43 3.15
N GLY A 126 15.51 1.26 3.04
CA GLY A 126 16.18 0.02 3.44
C GLY A 126 15.71 -1.21 2.66
N GLY A 127 15.35 -1.05 1.38
CA GLY A 127 14.86 -2.15 0.53
C GLY A 127 13.37 -2.45 0.64
N GLU A 128 12.63 -1.76 1.51
CA GLU A 128 11.18 -1.91 1.67
C GLU A 128 10.43 -0.66 1.18
N GLU A 129 9.23 -0.87 0.62
CA GLU A 129 8.31 0.20 0.23
C GLU A 129 7.22 0.39 1.29
N PHE A 130 6.99 1.64 1.69
CA PHE A 130 6.01 2.01 2.70
C PHE A 130 4.90 2.85 2.08
N ASP A 131 3.67 2.35 2.10
CA ASP A 131 2.46 3.09 1.70
C ASP A 131 1.79 3.78 2.89
N LYS A 132 2.02 3.29 4.12
CA LYS A 132 1.60 3.94 5.36
C LYS A 132 2.79 4.69 5.98
N PRO A 133 2.61 5.93 6.47
CA PRO A 133 3.73 6.70 7.02
C PRO A 133 4.14 6.23 8.43
N SER A 134 3.23 5.68 9.23
CA SER A 134 3.53 5.26 10.62
C SER A 134 4.51 4.07 10.72
N PRO A 135 4.39 3.02 9.90
CA PRO A 135 5.41 1.96 9.84
C PRO A 135 6.80 2.50 9.50
N LEU A 136 6.91 3.45 8.56
CA LEU A 136 8.18 4.08 8.22
C LEU A 136 8.77 4.84 9.41
N ALA A 137 7.97 5.70 10.06
CA ALA A 137 8.41 6.46 11.22
C ALA A 137 8.81 5.56 12.39
N THR A 138 8.10 4.46 12.59
CA THR A 138 8.38 3.46 13.64
C THR A 138 9.70 2.75 13.36
N LYS A 139 9.94 2.32 12.11
CA LYS A 139 11.20 1.69 11.70
C LYS A 139 12.41 2.60 11.89
N LEU A 140 12.28 3.88 11.54
CA LEU A 140 13.37 4.86 11.67
C LEU A 140 13.67 5.24 13.12
N ASN A 141 12.63 5.36 13.94
CA ASN A 141 12.78 5.71 15.36
C ASN A 141 13.09 4.50 16.25
N GLY A 142 12.81 3.28 15.80
CA GLY A 142 12.91 2.05 16.60
C GLY A 142 11.87 1.96 17.72
N SER A 143 10.80 2.77 17.66
CA SER A 143 9.70 2.77 18.62
C SER A 143 8.42 3.29 17.93
N PRO A 144 7.22 2.93 18.41
CA PRO A 144 5.96 3.38 17.83
C PRO A 144 5.93 4.91 17.69
N ALA A 145 5.71 5.39 16.46
CA ALA A 145 5.70 6.82 16.14
C ALA A 145 4.59 7.14 15.14
N ASN A 146 3.93 8.30 15.32
CA ASN A 146 2.92 8.77 14.39
C ASN A 146 3.59 9.27 13.10
N GLY A 147 3.41 8.56 11.99
CA GLY A 147 4.05 8.92 10.72
C GLY A 147 3.57 10.26 10.16
N TRP A 148 2.31 10.63 10.41
CA TRP A 148 1.72 11.84 9.83
C TRP A 148 2.34 13.14 10.37
N GLU A 149 2.75 13.12 11.63
CA GLU A 149 3.37 14.27 12.30
C GLU A 149 4.89 14.30 12.13
N TYR A 150 5.52 13.14 11.99
CA TYR A 150 6.97 13.02 11.96
C TYR A 150 7.55 13.03 10.55
N LEU A 151 6.74 12.76 9.52
CA LEU A 151 7.16 12.88 8.13
C LEU A 151 6.83 14.27 7.59
N GLU A 152 7.80 14.83 6.89
CA GLU A 152 7.68 16.08 6.17
C GLU A 152 8.12 15.89 4.71
N VAL A 153 7.39 16.50 3.80
CA VAL A 153 7.66 16.48 2.36
C VAL A 153 8.05 17.87 1.93
N LYS A 154 9.05 17.96 1.05
CA LYS A 154 9.48 19.23 0.47
C LYS A 154 8.55 19.60 -0.68
N ARG A 155 7.79 20.69 -0.53
CA ARG A 155 6.91 21.26 -1.56
C ARG A 155 7.21 22.75 -1.69
N GLU A 156 7.37 23.22 -2.93
CA GLU A 156 7.59 24.65 -3.23
C GLU A 156 8.77 25.28 -2.48
N GLY A 157 9.76 24.47 -2.09
CA GLY A 157 10.94 24.92 -1.34
C GLY A 157 10.81 24.79 0.18
N GLU A 158 9.60 24.64 0.70
CA GLU A 158 9.31 24.51 2.12
C GLU A 158 9.07 23.06 2.54
N TRP A 159 9.31 22.75 3.82
CA TRP A 159 9.03 21.44 4.39
C TRP A 159 7.65 21.47 5.05
N MET A 160 6.72 20.69 4.51
CA MET A 160 5.36 20.57 5.02
C MET A 160 5.12 19.19 5.62
N ARG A 161 4.42 19.14 6.75
CA ARG A 161 4.03 17.88 7.40
C ARG A 161 2.98 17.15 6.56
N LEU A 162 3.08 15.83 6.50
CA LEU A 162 2.08 14.99 5.84
C LEU A 162 0.68 15.17 6.44
N GLU A 163 0.58 15.44 7.75
CA GLU A 163 -0.69 15.74 8.41
C GLU A 163 -1.46 16.89 7.72
N ILE A 164 -0.75 17.94 7.29
CA ILE A 164 -1.37 19.09 6.61
C ILE A 164 -1.91 18.65 5.24
N LEU A 165 -1.11 17.86 4.49
CA LEU A 165 -1.54 17.34 3.20
C LEU A 165 -2.75 16.40 3.34
N ARG A 166 -2.78 15.58 4.40
CA ARG A 166 -3.92 14.72 4.72
C ARG A 166 -5.18 15.54 4.97
N GLN A 167 -5.08 16.63 5.72
CA GLN A 167 -6.21 17.53 5.98
C GLN A 167 -6.70 18.20 4.69
N GLN A 168 -5.78 18.65 3.83
CA GLN A 168 -6.13 19.20 2.51
C GLN A 168 -6.89 18.19 1.65
N LEU A 169 -6.45 16.92 1.62
CA LEU A 169 -7.15 15.87 0.88
C LEU A 169 -8.56 15.63 1.44
N ARG A 170 -8.71 15.57 2.78
CA ARG A 170 -10.02 15.38 3.41
C ARG A 170 -10.99 16.51 3.16
N GLN A 171 -10.52 17.74 2.99
CA GLN A 171 -11.36 18.89 2.67
C GLN A 171 -11.77 18.93 1.19
N ALA A 172 -11.01 18.26 0.32
CA ALA A 172 -11.29 18.18 -1.11
C ALA A 172 -12.20 17.00 -1.49
N LEU A 173 -12.43 16.06 -0.58
CA LEU A 173 -13.37 14.94 -0.68
C LEU A 173 -14.75 15.34 -0.16
#